data_AF-A0A2V6MB00-F1
#
_entry.id   AF-A0A2V6MB00-F1
#
_cell.length_a   1.000
_cell.length_b   1.000
_cell.length_c   1.000
_cell.angle_alpha   90.00
_cell.angle_beta   90.00
_cell.angle_gamma   90.00
#
_symmetry.space_group_name_H-M   'P 1'
#
loop_
_entity.id
_entity.type
_entity.pdbx_description
1 polymer ?
#
loop_
_entity_poly.entity_id
_entity_poly.type
_entity_poly.pdbx_seq_one_letter_code
_entity_poly.pdbx_strand_id
1 'polypeptide(L)'
;MKTIPHSLLLALASIGLCGMSALRAAESDPRTGEITKTAEAFVEAFHKGDAKAVAAFWTPDGDYVDENSRVLKGQKAIQDSFADLFATRKGLKVRIDVASLRFPAPDLAIEDGTSTVLAPDGSAPSRARYTNVLIKKDGKWLLSSVREAAYSEPTNYEHLKGLEWAIGEWGDEQPNGPVGRVSFEWAPGQNFIVATRGVEFKDNILDNGTEWIGWDPAAKQIHSWSFEADGGYGDSVWTKDGTKWVVKANSTLSDGSKVSATHIITAVDADTVTWQSKDQTVSGKPLPDTKQIKMKRVQ
;
A
#
# COMPACT_ATOMS: atom_id res chain seq x y z
N MET A 1 -4.68 21.28 41.11
CA MET A 1 -5.43 21.88 39.97
C MET A 1 -4.45 22.00 38.81
N LYS A 2 -4.53 21.31 37.67
CA LYS A 2 -5.35 20.21 37.14
C LYS A 2 -4.46 19.45 36.13
N THR A 3 -4.28 18.16 36.39
CA THR A 3 -4.07 17.00 35.51
C THR A 3 -3.95 17.19 33.99
N ILE A 4 -2.91 16.57 33.44
CA ILE A 4 -2.79 16.06 32.06
C ILE A 4 -3.77 14.87 31.88
N PRO A 5 -4.56 14.76 30.79
CA PRO A 5 -5.30 13.54 30.53
C PRO A 5 -4.52 12.61 29.58
N HIS A 6 -4.20 11.43 30.09
CA HIS A 6 -4.14 10.19 29.32
C HIS A 6 -5.53 9.56 29.36
N SER A 7 -6.16 9.29 28.21
CA SER A 7 -7.25 8.29 28.08
C SER A 7 -7.46 7.88 26.62
N LEU A 8 -7.10 6.63 26.34
CA LEU A 8 -7.80 5.60 25.55
C LEU A 8 -8.39 5.99 24.18
N LEU A 9 -7.87 5.39 23.10
CA LEU A 9 -8.38 4.15 22.48
C LEU A 9 -9.87 4.21 22.09
N LEU A 10 -10.10 4.41 20.80
CA LEU A 10 -11.15 3.73 20.05
C LEU A 10 -10.64 3.44 18.64
N ALA A 11 -9.95 2.31 18.53
CA ALA A 11 -9.90 1.54 17.30
C ALA A 11 -11.28 0.90 17.11
N LEU A 12 -11.96 1.19 16.01
CA LEU A 12 -13.04 0.35 15.49
C LEU A 12 -13.05 0.42 13.96
N ALA A 13 -12.56 -0.69 13.38
CA ALA A 13 -13.09 -1.35 12.20
C ALA A 13 -13.30 -0.52 10.92
N SER A 14 -12.27 -0.48 10.09
CA SER A 14 -12.44 -0.56 8.63
C SER A 14 -11.76 -1.84 8.17
N ILE A 15 -12.49 -2.96 8.27
CA ILE A 15 -12.11 -4.19 7.57
C ILE A 15 -12.15 -3.83 6.09
N GLY A 16 -10.96 -3.78 5.49
CA GLY A 16 -10.79 -3.56 4.07
C GLY A 16 -11.50 -4.65 3.28
N LEU A 17 -12.45 -4.25 2.45
CA LEU A 17 -13.02 -5.08 1.40
C LEU A 17 -12.44 -4.65 0.06
N CYS A 18 -11.14 -4.83 -0.12
CA CYS A 18 -10.48 -4.76 -1.43
C CYS A 18 -9.41 -5.84 -1.48
N GLY A 19 -9.80 -7.03 -1.97
CA GLY A 19 -8.90 -8.18 -2.10
C GLY A 19 -9.56 -9.53 -2.41
N MET A 20 -10.90 -9.64 -2.38
CA MET A 20 -11.59 -10.95 -2.36
C MET A 20 -11.75 -11.67 -3.72
N SER A 21 -11.12 -11.23 -4.81
CA SER A 21 -11.33 -11.88 -6.11
C SER A 21 -10.41 -13.08 -6.35
N ALA A 22 -9.23 -13.15 -5.73
CA ALA A 22 -8.31 -14.29 -5.89
C ALA A 22 -8.47 -15.39 -4.81
N LEU A 23 -9.05 -15.05 -3.66
CA LEU A 23 -9.20 -15.98 -2.53
C LEU A 23 -10.29 -17.05 -2.75
N ARG A 24 -11.28 -16.76 -3.59
CA ARG A 24 -12.47 -17.62 -3.80
C ARG A 24 -12.18 -18.99 -4.41
N ALA A 25 -11.11 -19.14 -5.18
CA ALA A 25 -10.79 -20.43 -5.82
C ALA A 25 -10.07 -21.39 -4.86
N ALA A 26 -9.25 -20.88 -3.94
CA ALA A 26 -8.54 -21.68 -2.93
C ALA A 26 -9.46 -22.07 -1.76
N GLU A 27 -10.47 -21.26 -1.43
CA GLU A 27 -11.45 -21.54 -0.35
C GLU A 27 -12.33 -22.78 -0.61
N SER A 28 -12.45 -23.27 -1.84
CA SER A 28 -13.34 -24.40 -2.17
C SER A 28 -12.70 -25.79 -2.11
N ASP A 29 -11.37 -25.88 -1.94
CA ASP A 29 -10.67 -27.17 -1.82
C ASP A 29 -10.63 -27.64 -0.35
N PRO A 30 -11.10 -28.86 -0.02
CA PRO A 30 -11.10 -29.36 1.35
C PRO A 30 -9.69 -29.43 1.98
N ARG A 31 -8.63 -29.55 1.16
CA ARG A 31 -7.24 -29.56 1.62
C ARG A 31 -6.80 -28.20 2.17
N THR A 32 -7.43 -27.11 1.75
CA THR A 32 -7.19 -25.78 2.31
C THR A 32 -7.48 -25.79 3.81
N GLY A 33 -8.61 -26.36 4.23
CA GLY A 33 -8.95 -26.48 5.65
C GLY A 33 -8.01 -27.39 6.46
N GLU A 34 -7.39 -28.38 5.82
CA GLU A 34 -6.35 -29.21 6.47
C GLU A 34 -5.07 -28.40 6.73
N ILE A 35 -4.61 -27.62 5.75
CA ILE A 35 -3.42 -26.77 5.87
C ILE A 35 -3.65 -25.63 6.85
N THR A 36 -4.83 -25.01 6.85
CA THR A 36 -5.21 -23.98 7.84
C THR A 36 -5.07 -24.51 9.26
N LYS A 37 -5.57 -25.73 9.54
CA LYS A 37 -5.43 -26.35 10.87
C LYS A 37 -3.97 -26.62 11.24
N THR A 38 -3.14 -27.02 10.28
CA THR A 38 -1.69 -27.17 10.49
C THR A 38 -1.05 -25.83 10.87
N ALA A 39 -1.39 -24.75 10.17
CA ALA A 39 -0.88 -23.41 10.46
C ALA A 39 -1.35 -22.90 11.83
N GLU A 40 -2.62 -23.11 12.20
CA GLU A 40 -3.15 -22.77 13.54
C GLU A 40 -2.38 -23.50 14.65
N ALA A 41 -2.14 -24.80 14.49
CA ALA A 41 -1.37 -25.58 15.45
C ALA A 41 0.10 -25.11 15.55
N PHE A 42 0.70 -24.71 14.43
CA PHE A 42 2.03 -24.10 14.42
C PHE A 42 2.06 -22.78 15.21
N VAL A 43 1.09 -21.90 14.97
CA VAL A 43 0.94 -20.62 15.67
C VAL A 43 0.81 -20.86 17.17
N GLU A 44 0.00 -21.83 17.59
CA GLU A 44 -0.13 -22.19 19.01
C GLU A 44 1.19 -22.68 19.62
N ALA A 45 1.92 -23.57 18.93
CA ALA A 45 3.21 -24.08 19.40
C ALA A 45 4.24 -22.94 19.55
N PHE A 46 4.30 -22.04 18.56
CA PHE A 46 5.14 -20.85 18.61
C PHE A 46 4.75 -19.95 19.79
N HIS A 47 3.46 -19.69 19.97
CA HIS A 47 2.95 -18.84 21.05
C HIS A 47 3.21 -19.40 22.45
N LYS A 48 3.38 -20.72 22.57
CA LYS A 48 3.79 -21.43 23.79
C LYS A 48 5.33 -21.44 23.98
N GLY A 49 6.10 -21.01 22.98
CA GLY A 49 7.56 -21.10 22.98
C GLY A 49 8.07 -22.55 22.91
N ASP A 50 7.27 -23.47 22.36
CA ASP A 50 7.61 -24.89 22.29
C ASP A 50 8.41 -25.18 21.01
N ALA A 51 9.73 -25.01 21.09
CA ALA A 51 10.64 -25.22 19.97
C ALA A 51 10.56 -26.64 19.39
N LYS A 52 10.29 -27.65 20.22
CA LYS A 52 10.18 -29.04 19.78
C LYS A 52 8.89 -29.25 19.00
N ALA A 53 7.77 -28.73 19.49
CA ALA A 53 6.49 -28.79 18.77
C ALA A 53 6.56 -27.99 17.46
N VAL A 54 7.21 -26.83 17.46
CA VAL A 54 7.46 -26.05 16.23
C VAL A 54 8.27 -26.87 15.21
N ALA A 55 9.40 -27.46 15.60
CA ALA A 55 10.21 -28.25 14.67
C ALA A 55 9.48 -29.51 14.15
N ALA A 56 8.51 -30.06 14.88
CA ALA A 56 7.74 -31.21 14.46
C ALA A 56 6.79 -30.94 13.27
N PHE A 57 6.58 -29.66 12.90
CA PHE A 57 5.85 -29.30 11.67
C PHE A 57 6.68 -29.51 10.41
N TRP A 58 8.01 -29.66 10.52
CA TRP A 58 8.85 -30.00 9.38
C TRP A 58 8.89 -31.50 9.12
N THR A 59 9.21 -31.86 7.89
CA THR A 59 9.69 -33.21 7.55
C THR A 59 11.08 -33.45 8.18
N PRO A 60 11.50 -34.72 8.41
CA PRO A 60 12.79 -35.01 9.04
C PRO A 60 13.99 -34.33 8.35
N ASP A 61 13.94 -34.27 7.03
CA ASP A 61 14.93 -33.70 6.11
C ASP A 61 14.60 -32.27 5.65
N GLY A 62 13.54 -31.67 6.19
CA GLY A 62 13.07 -30.35 5.78
C GLY A 62 14.08 -29.25 6.08
N ASP A 63 14.00 -28.17 5.32
CA ASP A 63 14.91 -27.03 5.47
C ASP A 63 14.19 -25.71 5.66
N TYR A 64 14.91 -24.77 6.25
CA TYR A 64 14.45 -23.40 6.48
C TYR A 64 15.58 -22.43 6.11
N VAL A 65 15.27 -21.46 5.24
CA VAL A 65 16.14 -20.32 4.97
C VAL A 65 15.45 -19.06 5.46
N ASP A 66 16.09 -18.34 6.37
CA ASP A 66 15.55 -17.08 6.91
C ASP A 66 15.83 -15.89 5.99
N GLU A 67 15.29 -14.72 6.33
CA GLU A 67 15.41 -13.48 5.55
C GLU A 67 16.86 -12.99 5.39
N ASN A 68 17.77 -13.47 6.24
CA ASN A 68 19.20 -13.17 6.20
C ASN A 68 20.01 -14.25 5.45
N SER A 69 19.33 -15.13 4.71
CA SER A 69 19.92 -16.24 3.95
C SER A 69 20.62 -17.30 4.82
N ARG A 70 20.36 -17.36 6.12
CA ARG A 70 20.88 -18.44 6.97
C ARG A 70 20.08 -19.71 6.70
N VAL A 71 20.80 -20.81 6.48
CA VAL A 71 20.22 -22.12 6.13
C VAL A 71 20.23 -23.06 7.33
N LEU A 72 19.06 -23.60 7.68
CA LEU A 72 18.87 -24.64 8.68
C LEU A 72 18.37 -25.91 8.01
N LYS A 73 19.03 -27.04 8.27
CA LYS A 73 18.71 -28.34 7.65
C LYS A 73 18.31 -29.37 8.69
N GLY A 74 17.15 -29.97 8.49
CA GLY A 74 16.56 -30.98 9.35
C GLY A 74 15.94 -30.42 10.63
N GLN A 75 15.03 -31.20 11.21
CA GLN A 75 14.27 -30.80 12.40
C GLN A 75 15.14 -30.38 13.58
N LYS A 76 16.30 -31.01 13.79
CA LYS A 76 17.18 -30.68 14.92
C LYS A 76 17.72 -29.25 14.84
N ALA A 77 18.24 -28.84 13.68
CA ALA A 77 18.77 -27.49 13.50
C ALA A 77 17.67 -26.42 13.63
N ILE A 78 16.47 -26.73 13.13
CA ILE A 78 15.29 -25.87 13.25
C ILE A 78 14.87 -25.75 14.71
N GLN A 79 14.77 -26.87 15.44
CA GLN A 79 14.46 -26.90 16.86
C GLN A 79 15.44 -26.04 17.66
N ASP A 80 16.75 -26.20 17.42
CA ASP A 80 17.78 -25.45 18.14
C ASP A 80 17.64 -23.94 17.89
N SER A 81 17.42 -23.54 16.63
CA SER A 81 17.21 -22.13 16.30
C SER A 81 15.96 -21.54 16.96
N PHE A 82 14.85 -22.27 17.02
CA PHE A 82 13.65 -21.79 17.72
C PHE A 82 13.82 -21.80 19.24
N ALA A 83 14.57 -22.76 19.79
CA ALA A 83 14.89 -22.79 21.22
C ALA A 83 15.70 -21.55 21.63
N ASP A 84 16.72 -21.19 20.84
CA ASP A 84 17.52 -19.98 21.05
C ASP A 84 16.67 -18.70 20.95
N LEU A 85 15.79 -18.64 19.94
CA LEU A 85 14.85 -17.53 19.76
C LEU A 85 13.95 -17.36 20.99
N PHE A 86 13.30 -18.42 21.46
CA PHE A 86 12.38 -18.36 22.60
C PHE A 86 13.08 -18.14 23.94
N ALA A 87 14.33 -18.60 24.08
CA ALA A 87 15.16 -18.31 25.25
C ALA A 87 15.54 -16.82 25.32
N THR A 88 15.89 -16.22 24.18
CA THR A 88 16.33 -14.83 24.07
C THR A 88 15.16 -13.85 24.04
N ARG A 89 14.05 -14.22 23.40
CA ARG A 89 12.88 -13.37 23.18
C ARG A 89 11.62 -14.10 23.67
N LYS A 90 11.30 -13.91 24.95
CA LYS A 90 10.14 -14.55 25.59
C LYS A 90 8.84 -13.86 25.18
N GLY A 91 7.78 -14.64 25.05
CA GLY A 91 6.42 -14.13 24.83
C GLY A 91 6.13 -13.61 23.42
N LEU A 92 6.98 -13.94 22.43
CA LEU A 92 6.72 -13.61 21.04
C LEU A 92 5.38 -14.20 20.56
N LYS A 93 4.70 -13.46 19.70
CA LYS A 93 3.50 -13.91 19.00
C LYS A 93 3.73 -13.85 17.50
N VAL A 94 3.33 -14.89 16.78
CA VAL A 94 3.36 -14.92 15.32
C VAL A 94 1.94 -14.83 14.77
N ARG A 95 1.78 -14.08 13.68
CA ARG A 95 0.61 -14.07 12.80
C ARG A 95 1.06 -14.49 11.41
N ILE A 96 0.24 -15.30 10.74
CA ILE A 96 0.47 -15.78 9.38
C ILE A 96 -0.67 -15.24 8.52
N ASP A 97 -0.32 -14.45 7.51
CA ASP A 97 -1.26 -13.90 6.53
C ASP A 97 -1.01 -14.59 5.18
N VAL A 98 -1.85 -15.57 4.83
CA VAL A 98 -1.72 -16.35 3.59
C VAL A 98 -2.15 -15.49 2.41
N ALA A 99 -1.26 -15.33 1.43
CA ALA A 99 -1.53 -14.58 0.20
C ALA A 99 -2.01 -15.49 -0.93
N SER A 100 -1.44 -16.70 -1.05
CA SER A 100 -1.90 -17.69 -2.01
C SER A 100 -1.63 -19.11 -1.52
N LEU A 101 -2.49 -20.03 -1.91
CA LEU A 101 -2.34 -21.46 -1.67
C LEU A 101 -2.68 -22.22 -2.94
N ARG A 102 -1.78 -23.08 -3.39
CA ARG A 102 -1.94 -23.90 -4.59
C ARG A 102 -1.54 -25.34 -4.34
N PHE A 103 -2.17 -26.27 -5.05
CA PHE A 103 -1.94 -27.70 -4.94
C PHE A 103 -1.41 -28.28 -6.26
N PRO A 104 -0.09 -28.25 -6.52
CA PRO A 104 0.47 -28.82 -7.74
C PRO A 104 0.28 -30.34 -7.87
N ALA A 105 0.11 -31.05 -6.76
CA ALA A 105 -0.18 -32.48 -6.70
C ALA A 105 -1.12 -32.81 -5.51
N PRO A 106 -1.68 -34.04 -5.41
CA PRO A 106 -2.57 -34.41 -4.31
C PRO A 106 -1.95 -34.25 -2.91
N ASP A 107 -0.65 -34.50 -2.81
CA ASP A 107 0.16 -34.54 -1.60
C ASP A 107 1.21 -33.41 -1.54
N LEU A 108 1.09 -32.40 -2.42
CA LEU A 108 2.00 -31.25 -2.48
C LEU A 108 1.18 -29.96 -2.49
N ALA A 109 1.54 -29.05 -1.60
CA ALA A 109 1.01 -27.69 -1.57
C ALA A 109 2.15 -26.67 -1.55
N ILE A 110 1.89 -25.53 -2.17
CA ILE A 110 2.78 -24.37 -2.09
C ILE A 110 1.94 -23.20 -1.58
N GLU A 111 2.39 -22.63 -0.48
CA GLU A 111 1.76 -21.50 0.19
C GLU A 111 2.71 -20.31 0.17
N ASP A 112 2.22 -19.17 -0.30
CA ASP A 112 2.95 -17.90 -0.23
C ASP A 112 2.19 -16.98 0.72
N GLY A 113 2.93 -16.25 1.56
CA GLY A 113 2.31 -15.35 2.53
C GLY A 113 3.29 -14.41 3.20
N THR A 114 2.82 -13.79 4.29
CA THR A 114 3.63 -12.92 5.16
C THR A 114 3.54 -13.41 6.59
N SER A 115 4.68 -13.54 7.25
CA SER A 115 4.77 -13.77 8.69
C SER A 115 4.95 -12.42 9.40
N THR A 116 4.24 -12.21 10.51
CA THR A 116 4.42 -11.05 11.38
C THR A 116 4.70 -11.53 12.81
N VAL A 117 5.86 -11.15 13.35
CA VAL A 117 6.28 -11.48 14.71
C VAL A 117 6.19 -10.23 15.59
N LEU A 118 5.41 -10.35 16.66
CA LEU A 118 5.12 -9.31 17.64
C LEU A 118 5.86 -9.62 18.93
N ALA A 119 6.57 -8.63 19.46
CA ALA A 119 7.16 -8.68 20.79
C ALA A 119 6.19 -8.09 21.83
N PRO A 120 6.20 -8.62 23.07
CA PRO A 120 5.27 -8.17 24.13
C PRO A 120 5.57 -6.75 24.64
N ASP A 121 6.75 -6.20 24.32
CA ASP A 121 7.19 -4.86 24.74
C ASP A 121 6.65 -3.72 23.86
N GLY A 122 5.86 -4.03 22.82
CA GLY A 122 5.31 -3.05 21.90
C GLY A 122 6.30 -2.49 20.88
N SER A 123 7.50 -3.09 20.77
CA SER A 123 8.43 -2.77 19.68
C SER A 123 7.83 -3.06 18.30
N ALA A 124 8.39 -2.42 17.27
CA ALA A 124 7.93 -2.58 15.90
C ALA A 124 7.91 -4.07 15.50
N PRO A 125 6.82 -4.57 14.87
CA PRO A 125 6.75 -5.97 14.46
C PRO A 125 7.84 -6.29 13.44
N SER A 126 8.44 -7.48 13.55
CA SER A 126 9.22 -8.04 12.43
C SER A 126 8.28 -8.65 11.41
N ARG A 127 8.57 -8.49 10.12
CA ARG A 127 7.80 -9.09 9.03
C ARG A 127 8.73 -9.73 8.02
N ALA A 128 8.33 -10.88 7.49
CA ALA A 128 8.99 -11.53 6.38
C ALA A 128 7.94 -12.02 5.36
N ARG A 129 8.28 -11.97 4.08
CA ARG A 129 7.56 -12.75 3.08
C ARG A 129 8.04 -14.19 3.19
N TYR A 130 7.16 -15.15 2.99
CA TYR A 130 7.56 -16.55 2.97
C TYR A 130 6.97 -17.30 1.77
N THR A 131 7.66 -18.37 1.38
CA THR A 131 7.14 -19.47 0.57
C THR A 131 7.34 -20.78 1.33
N ASN A 132 6.24 -21.48 1.58
CA ASN A 132 6.21 -22.81 2.19
C ASN A 132 5.94 -23.86 1.11
N VAL A 133 6.76 -24.90 1.08
CA VAL A 133 6.48 -26.15 0.35
C VAL A 133 6.04 -27.17 1.38
N LEU A 134 4.77 -27.57 1.31
CA LEU A 134 4.18 -28.55 2.20
C LEU A 134 3.99 -29.88 1.47
N ILE A 135 4.34 -30.98 2.13
CA ILE A 135 4.07 -32.33 1.64
C ILE A 135 3.19 -33.10 2.62
N LYS A 136 2.24 -33.88 2.11
CA LYS A 136 1.37 -34.71 2.93
C LYS A 136 2.03 -36.08 3.17
N LYS A 137 2.43 -36.36 4.41
CA LYS A 137 2.97 -37.67 4.85
C LYS A 137 2.09 -38.23 5.96
N ASP A 138 1.68 -39.49 5.83
CA ASP A 138 0.83 -40.19 6.80
C ASP A 138 -0.44 -39.40 7.21
N GLY A 139 -1.06 -38.75 6.22
CA GLY A 139 -2.26 -37.93 6.41
C GLY A 139 -2.01 -36.54 7.01
N LYS A 140 -0.77 -36.15 7.28
CA LYS A 140 -0.40 -34.84 7.86
C LYS A 140 0.38 -34.00 6.87
N TRP A 141 0.03 -32.72 6.76
CA TRP A 141 0.82 -31.74 6.01
C TRP A 141 2.02 -31.31 6.84
N LEU A 142 3.21 -31.46 6.28
CA LEU A 142 4.48 -31.09 6.89
C LEU A 142 5.26 -30.14 5.98
N LEU A 143 5.98 -29.19 6.57
CA LEU A 143 6.90 -28.30 5.89
C LEU A 143 8.10 -29.11 5.38
N SER A 144 8.21 -29.23 4.05
CA SER A 144 9.42 -29.75 3.41
C SER A 144 10.45 -28.65 3.23
N SER A 145 10.00 -27.43 2.95
CA SER A 145 10.88 -26.30 2.70
C SER A 145 10.20 -24.99 3.09
N VAL A 146 10.92 -24.13 3.79
CA VAL A 146 10.49 -22.75 4.10
C VAL A 146 11.57 -21.79 3.60
N ARG A 147 11.15 -20.76 2.88
CA ARG A 147 12.02 -19.68 2.41
C ARG A 147 11.42 -18.36 2.86
N GLU A 148 12.10 -17.65 3.75
CA GLU A 148 11.77 -16.27 4.07
C GLU A 148 12.60 -15.30 3.22
N ALA A 149 12.02 -14.14 2.98
CA ALA A 149 12.65 -13.01 2.31
C ALA A 149 12.22 -11.72 3.01
N ALA A 150 13.05 -10.69 2.87
CA ALA A 150 12.75 -9.37 3.42
C ALA A 150 11.35 -8.91 2.99
N TYR A 151 10.57 -8.43 3.96
CA TYR A 151 9.28 -7.83 3.68
C TYR A 151 9.47 -6.38 3.21
N SER A 152 9.00 -6.09 2.00
CA SER A 152 8.78 -4.74 1.52
C SER A 152 7.27 -4.50 1.44
N GLU A 153 6.81 -3.40 2.02
CA GLU A 153 5.43 -2.96 1.84
C GLU A 153 5.12 -2.87 0.33
N PRO A 154 3.97 -3.38 -0.14
CA PRO A 154 3.56 -3.22 -1.53
C PRO A 154 3.53 -1.73 -1.90
N THR A 155 4.09 -1.41 -3.07
CA THR A 155 4.15 -0.04 -3.57
C THR A 155 3.75 0.03 -5.03
N ASN A 156 3.01 1.09 -5.38
CA ASN A 156 2.72 1.47 -6.77
C ASN A 156 3.72 2.49 -7.32
N TYR A 157 4.87 2.70 -6.65
CA TYR A 157 5.89 3.66 -7.07
C TYR A 157 6.25 3.54 -8.55
N GLU A 158 6.48 2.32 -9.07
CA GLU A 158 6.84 2.12 -10.47
C GLU A 158 5.78 2.60 -11.47
N HIS A 159 4.50 2.55 -11.09
CA HIS A 159 3.40 3.09 -11.89
C HIS A 159 3.32 4.62 -11.81
N LEU A 160 3.78 5.21 -10.72
CA LEU A 160 3.68 6.64 -10.42
C LEU A 160 4.97 7.43 -10.66
N LYS A 161 6.13 6.78 -10.81
CA LYS A 161 7.45 7.43 -10.94
C LYS A 161 7.53 8.45 -12.09
N GLY A 162 6.67 8.32 -13.09
CA GLY A 162 6.53 9.30 -14.16
C GLY A 162 6.09 10.69 -13.70
N LEU A 163 5.55 10.82 -12.48
CA LEU A 163 5.12 12.05 -11.83
C LEU A 163 6.10 12.53 -10.75
N GLU A 164 7.23 11.85 -10.54
CA GLU A 164 8.20 12.19 -9.49
C GLU A 164 8.77 13.62 -9.66
N TRP A 165 8.83 14.11 -10.89
CA TRP A 165 9.22 15.49 -11.17
C TRP A 165 8.33 16.52 -10.45
N ALA A 166 7.06 16.19 -10.17
CA ALA A 166 6.10 17.11 -9.57
C ALA A 166 6.27 17.23 -8.04
N ILE A 167 6.97 16.31 -7.39
CA ILE A 167 7.16 16.33 -5.93
C ILE A 167 7.83 17.65 -5.51
N GLY A 168 7.31 18.27 -4.45
CA GLY A 168 7.69 19.59 -3.97
C GLY A 168 6.59 20.64 -4.18
N GLU A 169 6.93 21.90 -3.93
CA GLU A 169 6.00 23.04 -4.01
C GLU A 169 6.18 23.80 -5.33
N TRP A 170 5.06 24.22 -5.91
CA TRP A 170 4.97 24.97 -7.15
C TRP A 170 4.06 26.17 -6.97
N GLY A 171 4.44 27.31 -7.56
CA GLY A 171 3.66 28.55 -7.56
C GLY A 171 3.56 29.15 -8.95
N ASP A 172 2.47 29.85 -9.27
CA ASP A 172 2.46 30.74 -10.43
C ASP A 172 3.19 32.06 -10.13
N GLU A 173 3.76 32.68 -11.17
CA GLU A 173 4.44 33.97 -11.04
C GLU A 173 3.50 35.10 -11.49
N GLN A 174 2.87 35.78 -10.52
CA GLN A 174 2.08 36.99 -10.80
C GLN A 174 2.56 38.19 -9.97
N PRO A 175 2.95 39.32 -10.60
CA PRO A 175 3.53 40.46 -9.89
C PRO A 175 2.60 41.11 -8.86
N ASN A 176 1.27 41.01 -9.03
CA ASN A 176 0.27 41.70 -8.21
C ASN A 176 -1.07 40.92 -8.10
N GLY A 177 -1.05 39.60 -8.31
CA GLY A 177 -2.23 38.73 -8.38
C GLY A 177 -2.27 37.69 -7.27
N PRO A 178 -3.39 36.95 -7.11
CA PRO A 178 -3.41 35.76 -6.26
C PRO A 178 -2.36 34.76 -6.76
N VAL A 179 -1.58 34.21 -5.83
CA VAL A 179 -0.55 33.20 -6.13
C VAL A 179 -1.16 31.82 -5.90
N GLY A 180 -1.37 31.09 -6.98
CA GLY A 180 -1.76 29.69 -6.92
C GLY A 180 -0.57 28.84 -6.53
N ARG A 181 -0.64 28.19 -5.37
CA ARG A 181 0.34 27.22 -4.88
C ARG A 181 -0.21 25.81 -4.93
N VAL A 182 0.66 24.87 -5.22
CA VAL A 182 0.39 23.45 -5.07
C VAL A 182 1.63 22.74 -4.55
N SER A 183 1.48 21.95 -3.49
CA SER A 183 2.52 21.05 -3.02
C SER A 183 2.15 19.61 -3.35
N PHE A 184 3.13 18.81 -3.77
CA PHE A 184 2.98 17.38 -4.01
C PHE A 184 3.94 16.60 -3.12
N GLU A 185 3.43 15.61 -2.40
CA GLU A 185 4.22 14.76 -1.53
C GLU A 185 3.85 13.30 -1.70
N TRP A 186 4.82 12.40 -1.54
CA TRP A 186 4.52 10.98 -1.48
C TRP A 186 3.76 10.65 -0.19
N ALA A 187 2.65 9.94 -0.32
CA ALA A 187 2.04 9.27 0.82
C ALA A 187 2.95 8.14 1.34
N PRO A 188 2.83 7.73 2.62
CA PRO A 188 3.56 6.57 3.15
C PRO A 188 3.40 5.33 2.25
N GLY A 189 4.52 4.65 1.99
CA GLY A 189 4.56 3.47 1.09
C GLY A 189 4.55 3.80 -0.41
N GLN A 190 4.53 5.08 -0.80
CA GLN A 190 4.60 5.55 -2.20
C GLN A 190 3.51 4.94 -3.11
N ASN A 191 2.36 4.63 -2.53
CA ASN A 191 1.19 4.15 -3.27
C ASN A 191 0.34 5.30 -3.85
N PHE A 192 0.51 6.50 -3.30
CA PHE A 192 -0.17 7.70 -3.73
C PHE A 192 0.78 8.91 -3.68
N ILE A 193 0.51 9.90 -4.50
CA ILE A 193 1.00 11.27 -4.36
C ILE A 193 -0.18 12.12 -3.87
N VAL A 194 0.02 12.90 -2.82
CA VAL A 194 -0.99 13.83 -2.29
C VAL A 194 -0.62 15.22 -2.74
N ALA A 195 -1.53 15.88 -3.45
CA ALA A 195 -1.43 17.28 -3.78
C ALA A 195 -2.26 18.12 -2.79
N THR A 196 -1.69 19.20 -2.27
CA THR A 196 -2.44 20.23 -1.54
C THR A 196 -2.38 21.52 -2.34
N ARG A 197 -3.54 22.07 -2.71
CA ARG A 197 -3.66 23.32 -3.46
C ARG A 197 -4.10 24.43 -2.54
N GLY A 198 -3.56 25.62 -2.78
CA GLY A 198 -3.93 26.84 -2.08
C GLY A 198 -3.85 28.03 -3.03
N VAL A 199 -4.83 28.93 -3.01
CA VAL A 199 -4.72 30.23 -3.69
C VAL A 199 -4.50 31.31 -2.64
N GLU A 200 -3.33 31.93 -2.59
CA GLU A 200 -3.01 32.99 -1.63
C GLU A 200 -3.27 34.38 -2.23
N PHE A 201 -3.93 35.26 -1.50
CA PHE A 201 -4.05 36.69 -1.84
C PHE A 201 -3.99 37.56 -0.59
N LYS A 202 -3.01 38.48 -0.53
CA LYS A 202 -2.80 39.41 0.60
C LYS A 202 -2.89 38.69 1.97
N ASP A 203 -2.08 37.64 2.11
CA ASP A 203 -1.97 36.80 3.32
C ASP A 203 -3.24 36.03 3.73
N ASN A 204 -4.21 35.87 2.81
CA ASN A 204 -5.38 35.01 2.99
C ASN A 204 -5.39 33.87 1.97
N ILE A 205 -5.74 32.66 2.42
CA ILE A 205 -6.01 31.52 1.53
C ILE A 205 -7.45 31.65 1.05
N LEU A 206 -7.62 31.87 -0.26
CA LEU A 206 -8.90 32.06 -0.94
C LEU A 206 -9.58 30.75 -1.33
N ASP A 207 -8.79 29.70 -1.55
CA ASP A 207 -9.25 28.39 -1.97
C ASP A 207 -8.26 27.33 -1.47
N ASN A 208 -8.75 26.18 -1.01
CA ASN A 208 -7.94 25.06 -0.61
C ASN A 208 -8.61 23.73 -0.96
N GLY A 209 -7.83 22.84 -1.55
CA GLY A 209 -8.28 21.52 -1.97
C GLY A 209 -7.16 20.50 -1.87
N THR A 210 -7.54 19.24 -1.79
CA THR A 210 -6.61 18.12 -1.80
C THR A 210 -6.87 17.22 -3.00
N GLU A 211 -5.83 16.60 -3.52
CA GLU A 211 -5.95 15.59 -4.56
C GLU A 211 -5.08 14.39 -4.21
N TRP A 212 -5.64 13.20 -4.33
CA TRP A 212 -4.91 11.95 -4.18
C TRP A 212 -4.70 11.34 -5.55
N ILE A 213 -3.46 11.14 -5.96
CA ILE A 213 -3.07 10.58 -7.26
C ILE A 213 -2.52 9.18 -7.02
N GLY A 214 -3.10 8.17 -7.65
CA GLY A 214 -2.75 6.76 -7.45
C GLY A 214 -2.83 5.93 -8.73
N TRP A 215 -2.44 4.66 -8.62
CA TRP A 215 -2.60 3.67 -9.69
C TRP A 215 -3.95 2.95 -9.51
N ASP A 216 -4.78 2.97 -10.55
CA ASP A 216 -5.96 2.11 -10.62
C ASP A 216 -5.54 0.77 -11.28
N PRO A 217 -5.46 -0.34 -10.51
CA PRO A 217 -5.06 -1.63 -11.06
C PRO A 217 -6.14 -2.29 -11.94
N ALA A 218 -7.41 -1.90 -11.81
CA ALA A 218 -8.50 -2.42 -12.62
C ALA A 218 -8.49 -1.79 -14.03
N ALA A 219 -8.36 -0.46 -14.08
CA ALA A 219 -8.27 0.27 -15.35
C ALA A 219 -6.84 0.29 -15.94
N LYS A 220 -5.82 -0.08 -15.15
CA LYS A 220 -4.40 -0.04 -15.51
C LYS A 220 -3.94 1.35 -15.95
N GLN A 221 -4.30 2.36 -15.18
CA GLN A 221 -3.97 3.76 -15.45
C GLN A 221 -3.77 4.56 -14.16
N ILE A 222 -3.18 5.74 -14.26
CA ILE A 222 -3.13 6.68 -13.14
C ILE A 222 -4.49 7.37 -13.03
N HIS A 223 -5.05 7.36 -11.81
CA HIS A 223 -6.33 7.96 -11.45
C HIS A 223 -6.09 8.90 -10.27
N SER A 224 -6.73 10.06 -10.25
CA SER A 224 -6.76 10.93 -9.09
C SER A 224 -8.17 11.27 -8.63
N TRP A 225 -8.28 11.65 -7.35
CA TRP A 225 -9.52 12.11 -6.72
C TRP A 225 -9.27 13.45 -6.06
N SER A 226 -10.08 14.45 -6.37
CA SER A 226 -9.99 15.79 -5.80
C SER A 226 -11.12 16.07 -4.81
N PHE A 227 -10.80 16.83 -3.78
CA PHE A 227 -11.73 17.24 -2.72
C PHE A 227 -11.47 18.71 -2.41
N GLU A 228 -12.47 19.55 -2.60
CA GLU A 228 -12.41 20.98 -2.35
C GLU A 228 -13.01 21.30 -0.98
N ALA A 229 -12.54 22.36 -0.31
CA ALA A 229 -12.99 22.69 1.04
C ALA A 229 -14.46 23.10 1.15
N ASP A 230 -15.08 23.50 0.05
CA ASP A 230 -16.51 23.80 -0.02
C ASP A 230 -17.38 22.52 -0.12
N GLY A 231 -16.75 21.33 -0.17
CA GLY A 231 -17.41 20.04 -0.31
C GLY A 231 -17.55 19.56 -1.75
N GLY A 232 -17.05 20.32 -2.73
CA GLY A 232 -16.88 19.84 -4.10
C GLY A 232 -15.93 18.65 -4.17
N TYR A 233 -16.13 17.77 -5.15
CA TYR A 233 -15.27 16.61 -5.36
C TYR A 233 -15.22 16.20 -6.83
N GLY A 234 -14.18 15.50 -7.22
CA GLY A 234 -14.05 14.98 -8.57
C GLY A 234 -13.04 13.87 -8.68
N ASP A 235 -12.90 13.37 -9.90
CA ASP A 235 -11.91 12.37 -10.24
C ASP A 235 -11.34 12.63 -11.63
N SER A 236 -10.09 12.21 -11.85
CA SER A 236 -9.39 12.46 -13.10
C SER A 236 -8.55 11.29 -13.58
N VAL A 237 -8.55 11.06 -14.88
CA VAL A 237 -7.68 10.06 -15.53
C VAL A 237 -6.48 10.75 -16.15
N TRP A 238 -5.28 10.23 -15.88
CA TRP A 238 -4.01 10.78 -16.33
C TRP A 238 -3.43 9.94 -17.46
N THR A 239 -3.04 10.59 -18.56
CA THR A 239 -2.36 9.96 -19.70
C THR A 239 -1.09 10.73 -20.03
N LYS A 240 0.01 10.00 -20.23
CA LYS A 240 1.27 10.58 -20.69
C LYS A 240 1.31 10.62 -22.22
N ASP A 241 1.58 11.80 -22.77
CA ASP A 241 1.78 12.04 -24.20
C ASP A 241 3.13 12.77 -24.40
N GLY A 242 4.20 12.01 -24.63
CA GLY A 242 5.56 12.53 -24.71
C GLY A 242 5.99 13.21 -23.39
N THR A 243 6.21 14.53 -23.45
CA THR A 243 6.54 15.38 -22.29
C THR A 243 5.31 15.96 -21.59
N LYS A 244 4.11 15.67 -22.10
CA LYS A 244 2.85 16.19 -21.58
C LYS A 244 2.14 15.15 -20.73
N TRP A 245 1.42 15.64 -19.74
CA TRP A 245 0.38 14.92 -19.03
C TRP A 245 -0.96 15.53 -19.41
N VAL A 246 -1.85 14.68 -19.92
CA VAL A 246 -3.24 15.02 -20.23
C VAL A 246 -4.10 14.43 -19.12
N VAL A 247 -4.78 15.30 -18.38
CA VAL A 247 -5.59 14.94 -17.22
C VAL A 247 -7.04 15.29 -17.52
N LYS A 248 -7.89 14.27 -17.68
CA LYS A 248 -9.32 14.45 -17.94
C LYS A 248 -10.08 14.37 -16.63
N ALA A 249 -10.65 15.49 -16.21
CA ALA A 249 -11.31 15.64 -14.92
C ALA A 249 -12.83 15.69 -15.07
N ASN A 250 -13.54 15.07 -14.13
CA ASN A 250 -14.97 15.23 -13.91
C ASN A 250 -15.21 15.55 -12.43
N SER A 251 -16.00 16.59 -12.17
CA SER A 251 -16.24 17.07 -10.81
C SER A 251 -17.70 17.44 -10.57
N THR A 252 -18.07 17.48 -9.30
CA THR A 252 -19.33 17.98 -8.78
C THR A 252 -19.01 19.13 -7.83
N LEU A 253 -19.55 20.32 -8.12
CA LEU A 253 -19.42 21.47 -7.23
C LEU A 253 -20.32 21.31 -6.00
N SER A 254 -20.09 22.14 -4.98
CA SER A 254 -20.88 22.15 -3.74
C SER A 254 -22.39 22.43 -3.97
N ASP A 255 -22.75 23.11 -5.06
CA ASP A 255 -24.14 23.35 -5.48
C ASP A 255 -24.76 22.18 -6.29
N GLY A 256 -24.00 21.11 -6.53
CA GLY A 256 -24.40 19.94 -7.31
C GLY A 256 -24.17 20.07 -8.83
N SER A 257 -23.73 21.22 -9.32
CA SER A 257 -23.39 21.42 -10.73
C SER A 257 -22.25 20.50 -11.16
N LYS A 258 -22.34 19.97 -12.38
CA LYS A 258 -21.32 19.07 -12.94
C LYS A 258 -20.32 19.85 -13.77
N VAL A 259 -19.04 19.57 -13.57
CA VAL A 259 -17.93 20.21 -14.30
C VAL A 259 -17.10 19.13 -14.96
N SER A 260 -16.62 19.39 -16.17
CA SER A 260 -15.56 18.60 -16.78
C SER A 260 -14.51 19.52 -17.39
N ALA A 261 -13.27 19.05 -17.44
CA ALA A 261 -12.15 19.76 -18.05
C ALA A 261 -11.06 18.80 -18.48
N THR A 262 -10.24 19.22 -19.44
CA THR A 262 -8.98 18.57 -19.79
C THR A 262 -7.82 19.49 -19.42
N HIS A 263 -7.02 19.09 -18.45
CA HIS A 263 -5.80 19.80 -18.08
C HIS A 263 -4.60 19.24 -18.85
N ILE A 264 -3.79 20.14 -19.38
CA ILE A 264 -2.55 19.81 -20.10
C ILE A 264 -1.39 20.39 -19.29
N ILE A 265 -0.57 19.49 -18.76
CA ILE A 265 0.63 19.83 -18.00
C ILE A 265 1.83 19.47 -18.86
N THR A 266 2.74 20.42 -19.10
CA THR A 266 3.95 20.17 -19.89
C THR A 266 5.17 20.56 -19.08
N ALA A 267 6.08 19.61 -18.89
CA ALA A 267 7.39 19.91 -18.31
C ALA A 267 8.21 20.74 -19.30
N VAL A 268 8.70 21.90 -18.85
CA VAL A 268 9.60 22.77 -19.64
C VAL A 268 11.04 22.46 -19.26
N ASP A 269 11.32 22.46 -17.95
CA ASP A 269 12.60 22.09 -17.34
C ASP A 269 12.35 21.57 -15.91
N ALA A 270 13.41 21.39 -15.11
CA ALA A 270 13.31 20.80 -13.77
C ALA A 270 12.49 21.63 -12.78
N ASP A 271 12.41 22.94 -12.99
CA ASP A 271 11.81 23.92 -12.08
C ASP A 271 10.68 24.71 -12.72
N THR A 272 10.28 24.34 -13.94
CA THR A 272 9.26 25.04 -14.72
C THR A 272 8.32 24.08 -15.42
N VAL A 273 7.02 24.30 -15.21
CA VAL A 273 5.96 23.65 -15.99
C VAL A 273 4.99 24.66 -16.57
N THR A 274 4.31 24.26 -17.63
CA THR A 274 3.13 24.99 -18.11
C THR A 274 1.88 24.20 -17.84
N TRP A 275 0.82 24.89 -17.46
CA TRP A 275 -0.51 24.33 -17.25
C TRP A 275 -1.53 25.08 -18.11
N GLN A 276 -2.47 24.32 -18.68
CA GLN A 276 -3.61 24.88 -19.40
C GLN A 276 -4.85 24.01 -19.15
N SER A 277 -6.02 24.62 -18.99
CA SER A 277 -7.31 23.94 -18.95
C SER A 277 -8.06 24.16 -20.27
N LYS A 278 -8.58 23.07 -20.83
CA LYS A 278 -9.27 23.04 -22.12
C LYS A 278 -10.57 22.25 -22.04
N ASP A 279 -11.43 22.42 -23.04
CA ASP A 279 -12.64 21.62 -23.24
C ASP A 279 -13.54 21.63 -21.98
N GLN A 280 -13.63 22.79 -21.34
CA GLN A 280 -14.29 22.95 -20.07
C GLN A 280 -15.80 22.99 -20.24
N THR A 281 -16.55 22.33 -19.36
CA THR A 281 -18.01 22.45 -19.31
C THR A 281 -18.51 22.65 -17.89
N VAL A 282 -19.61 23.40 -17.72
CA VAL A 282 -20.36 23.52 -16.47
C VAL A 282 -21.83 23.25 -16.78
N SER A 283 -22.40 22.24 -16.14
CA SER A 283 -23.76 21.77 -16.38
C SER A 283 -24.07 21.58 -17.87
N GLY A 284 -23.10 21.02 -18.60
CA GLY A 284 -23.16 20.75 -20.04
C GLY A 284 -22.94 21.96 -20.95
N LYS A 285 -22.73 23.17 -20.41
CA LYS A 285 -22.45 24.38 -21.21
C LYS A 285 -20.93 24.57 -21.35
N PRO A 286 -20.41 24.77 -22.56
CA PRO A 286 -18.97 24.95 -22.76
C PRO A 286 -18.50 26.29 -22.19
N LEU A 287 -17.30 26.29 -21.61
CA LEU A 287 -16.56 27.48 -21.20
C LEU A 287 -15.32 27.66 -22.09
N PRO A 288 -14.83 28.91 -22.27
CA PRO A 288 -13.59 29.16 -23.01
C PRO A 288 -12.39 28.43 -22.38
N ASP A 289 -11.46 27.99 -23.23
CA ASP A 289 -10.16 27.50 -22.78
C ASP A 289 -9.40 28.58 -22.00
N THR A 290 -8.66 28.17 -20.97
CA THR A 290 -7.81 29.11 -20.24
C THR A 290 -6.56 29.45 -21.05
N LYS A 291 -5.98 30.62 -20.75
CA LYS A 291 -4.61 30.90 -21.19
C LYS A 291 -3.67 29.92 -20.51
N GLN A 292 -2.64 29.49 -21.24
CA GLN A 292 -1.55 28.74 -20.65
C GLN A 292 -0.84 29.62 -19.60
N ILE A 293 -0.65 29.07 -18.41
CA ILE A 293 0.13 29.69 -17.34
C ILE A 293 1.44 28.93 -17.16
N LYS A 294 2.46 29.62 -16.64
CA LYS A 294 3.72 29.01 -16.21
C LYS A 294 3.71 28.92 -14.68
N MET A 295 4.07 27.75 -14.17
CA MET A 295 4.31 27.53 -12.76
C MET A 295 5.80 27.23 -12.56
N LYS A 296 6.36 27.73 -11.47
CA LYS A 296 7.73 27.48 -11.07
C LYS A 296 7.80 26.77 -9.74
N ARG A 297 8.86 25.98 -9.55
CA ARG A 297 9.18 25.38 -8.27
C ARG A 297 9.50 26.48 -7.25
N VAL A 298 8.92 26.37 -6.06
CA VAL A 298 9.26 27.23 -4.92
C VAL A 298 10.49 26.63 -4.25
N GLN A 299 11.53 27.45 -4.05
CA GLN A 299 12.78 27.06 -3.37
C GLN A 299 12.71 27.34 -1.88
#